data_AF-A0A820IB34-F1
#
_entry.id   AF-A0A820IB34-F1
#
_cell.length_a   1.000
_cell.length_b   1.000
_cell.length_c   1.000
_cell.angle_alpha   90.00
_cell.angle_beta   90.00
_cell.angle_gamma   90.00
#
_symmetry.space_group_name_H-M   'P 1'
#
loop_
_entity.id
_entity.type
_entity.pdbx_description
1 polymer ?
#
loop_
_entity_poly.entity_id
_entity_poly.type
_entity_poly.pdbx_seq_one_letter_code
_entity_poly.pdbx_strand_id
1 'polypeptide(L)'
;MRNDFSAVQFRYAGTKGVVSLDTTLSNNIDLYIRKSMTKFQSDHQCFEVCKLSAPRPLYLNRQAILLLSYRQISDTTFLILQQQNHLDLIRALLRNSDAEKLILEKIPSWFLHRDIHIANIDFVREPFFRQLLISACLQSTRDLLQRTRIRIPRDQGRNMMGINKKQTEILNNRQVVITKNPCYHPGDIRTFTAVEYSQLRHLKDVIVFSQQGDRPAPHDISGSDLDGDEYLVIWHQDLVPDQTNNAQPYEYDSKIPNRDCKGLVKRKDINNTILEIAEQDCLGKL
;
A
#
# COMPACT_ATOMS: atom_id res chain seq x y z
N MET A 1 -12.93 -3.14 23.45
CA MET A 1 -12.23 -3.71 22.28
C MET A 1 -11.10 -2.76 21.92
N ARG A 2 -9.89 -3.23 21.57
CA ARG A 2 -8.90 -2.35 20.92
C ARG A 2 -9.36 -2.19 19.46
N ASN A 3 -9.42 -0.96 18.96
CA ASN A 3 -9.62 -0.73 17.53
C ASN A 3 -8.33 -1.09 16.81
N ASP A 4 -8.28 -2.29 16.24
CA ASP A 4 -7.12 -2.83 15.53
C ASP A 4 -6.97 -2.24 14.11
N PHE A 5 -7.89 -1.36 13.69
CA PHE A 5 -7.87 -0.64 12.42
C PHE A 5 -8.51 0.76 12.55
N SER A 6 -8.18 1.66 11.63
CA SER A 6 -8.68 3.04 11.56
C SER A 6 -9.33 3.41 10.22
N ALA A 7 -9.13 2.61 9.17
CA ALA A 7 -9.81 2.75 7.89
C ALA A 7 -10.22 1.40 7.29
N VAL A 8 -11.23 1.45 6.42
CA VAL A 8 -11.87 0.30 5.80
C VAL A 8 -12.12 0.61 4.33
N GLN A 9 -11.57 -0.21 3.44
CA GLN A 9 -12.02 -0.29 2.05
C GLN A 9 -13.30 -1.12 2.00
N PHE A 10 -14.36 -0.57 1.41
CA PHE A 10 -15.70 -1.14 1.49
C PHE A 10 -16.43 -1.13 0.14
N ARG A 11 -17.50 -1.94 0.08
CA ARG A 11 -18.61 -1.78 -0.86
C ARG A 11 -19.91 -1.75 -0.06
N TYR A 12 -20.83 -0.88 -0.47
CA TYR A 12 -22.16 -0.76 0.14
C TYR A 12 -23.09 -0.14 -0.88
N ALA A 13 -24.26 -0.75 -1.13
CA ALA A 13 -25.11 -0.41 -2.27
C ALA A 13 -24.29 -0.30 -3.57
N GLY A 14 -24.57 0.70 -4.42
CA GLY A 14 -23.78 1.02 -5.61
C GLY A 14 -22.58 1.93 -5.33
N THR A 15 -22.00 1.87 -4.13
CA THR A 15 -20.90 2.74 -3.68
C THR A 15 -19.65 1.92 -3.35
N LYS A 16 -18.47 2.47 -3.66
CA LYS A 16 -17.16 1.91 -3.28
C LYS A 16 -16.19 3.00 -2.83
N GLY A 17 -15.26 2.64 -1.95
CA GLY A 17 -14.11 3.49 -1.61
C GLY A 17 -13.47 3.11 -0.28
N VAL A 18 -12.80 4.08 0.34
CA VAL A 18 -12.26 3.96 1.71
C VAL A 18 -12.99 4.92 2.65
N VAL A 19 -13.40 4.42 3.82
CA VAL A 19 -13.87 5.21 4.96
C VAL A 19 -12.87 5.11 6.11
N SER A 20 -12.85 6.13 6.98
CA SER A 20 -11.94 6.20 8.13
C SER A 20 -12.68 6.70 9.36
N LEU A 21 -12.22 6.30 10.55
CA LEU A 21 -12.81 6.71 11.82
C LEU A 21 -12.78 8.24 11.97
N ASP A 22 -13.94 8.85 12.21
CA ASP A 22 -14.05 10.29 12.40
C ASP A 22 -14.72 10.64 13.73
N THR A 23 -13.91 11.10 14.67
CA THR A 23 -14.30 11.45 16.05
C THR A 23 -15.08 12.76 16.14
N THR A 24 -15.23 13.47 15.02
CA THR A 24 -15.98 14.73 14.91
C THR A 24 -17.40 14.55 14.36
N LEU A 25 -17.77 13.35 13.90
CA LEU A 25 -19.13 13.05 13.46
C LEU A 25 -20.07 12.91 14.66
N SER A 26 -21.29 13.41 14.50
CA SER A 26 -22.37 13.23 15.47
C SER A 26 -22.72 11.76 15.67
N ASN A 27 -23.05 11.37 16.90
CA ASN A 27 -23.37 9.98 17.30
C ASN A 27 -24.58 9.33 16.59
N ASN A 28 -25.26 10.05 15.69
CA ASN A 28 -26.37 9.58 14.88
C ASN A 28 -25.99 9.32 13.41
N ILE A 29 -24.70 9.36 13.06
CA ILE A 29 -24.19 9.11 11.71
C ILE A 29 -23.18 7.95 11.75
N ASP A 30 -23.60 6.75 11.36
CA ASP A 30 -22.73 5.58 11.28
C ASP A 30 -21.78 5.61 10.07
N LEU A 31 -22.22 6.21 8.96
CA LEU A 31 -21.51 6.21 7.69
C LEU A 31 -21.77 7.49 6.88
N TYR A 32 -20.70 8.18 6.46
CA TYR A 32 -20.77 9.34 5.58
C TYR A 32 -20.15 9.04 4.21
N ILE A 33 -20.98 9.00 3.17
CA ILE A 33 -20.58 8.65 1.79
C ILE A 33 -20.38 9.93 0.95
N ARG A 34 -19.23 10.04 0.27
CA ARG A 34 -18.95 11.15 -0.65
C ARG A 34 -19.56 10.89 -2.03
N LYS A 35 -20.00 11.94 -2.74
CA LYS A 35 -20.57 11.83 -4.10
C LYS A 35 -19.70 11.04 -5.09
N SER A 36 -18.37 11.12 -4.98
CA SER A 36 -17.42 10.38 -5.83
C SER A 36 -17.35 8.87 -5.56
N MET A 37 -17.83 8.40 -4.40
CA MET A 37 -17.87 6.98 -4.03
C MET A 37 -19.07 6.27 -4.67
N THR A 38 -20.18 6.97 -4.90
CA THR A 38 -21.36 6.45 -5.58
C THR A 38 -21.07 6.25 -7.06
N LYS A 39 -21.19 5.01 -7.54
CA LYS A 39 -20.95 4.63 -8.95
C LYS A 39 -22.25 4.33 -9.68
N PHE A 40 -23.26 3.79 -8.99
CA PHE A 40 -24.61 3.55 -9.50
C PHE A 40 -25.63 3.55 -8.34
N GLN A 41 -26.93 3.53 -8.67
CA GLN A 41 -28.00 3.39 -7.68
C GLN A 41 -28.29 1.91 -7.41
N SER A 42 -28.50 1.54 -6.15
CA SER A 42 -28.81 0.17 -5.73
C SER A 42 -29.41 0.17 -4.33
N ASP A 43 -30.37 -0.73 -4.10
CA ASP A 43 -31.03 -0.90 -2.80
C ASP A 43 -30.33 -1.95 -1.90
N HIS A 44 -29.13 -2.39 -2.27
CA HIS A 44 -28.38 -3.44 -1.55
C HIS A 44 -27.82 -2.93 -0.21
N GLN A 45 -28.32 -3.48 0.91
CA GLN A 45 -28.04 -3.01 2.27
C GLN A 45 -26.89 -3.73 2.99
N CYS A 46 -26.18 -4.67 2.35
CA CYS A 46 -25.02 -5.32 2.98
C CYS A 46 -23.78 -4.42 2.87
N PHE A 47 -23.06 -4.23 3.99
CA PHE A 47 -21.77 -3.53 4.04
C PHE A 47 -20.64 -4.56 3.95
N GLU A 48 -19.93 -4.55 2.82
CA GLU A 48 -18.89 -5.52 2.51
C GLU A 48 -17.50 -4.95 2.83
N VAL A 49 -16.78 -5.57 3.77
CA VAL A 49 -15.38 -5.23 4.06
C VAL A 49 -14.47 -5.88 3.03
N CYS A 50 -13.86 -5.08 2.17
CA CYS A 50 -12.85 -5.56 1.22
C CYS A 50 -11.45 -5.62 1.84
N LYS A 51 -11.09 -4.63 2.66
CA LYS A 51 -9.74 -4.51 3.26
C LYS A 51 -9.76 -3.58 4.48
N LEU A 52 -9.01 -3.94 5.52
CA LEU A 52 -8.78 -3.08 6.70
C LEU A 52 -7.43 -2.36 6.59
N SER A 53 -7.27 -1.18 7.19
CA SER A 53 -5.96 -0.59 7.45
C SER A 53 -5.16 -1.50 8.39
N ALA A 54 -3.90 -1.80 8.05
CA ALA A 54 -3.04 -2.68 8.84
C ALA A 54 -1.55 -2.41 8.51
N PRO A 55 -0.62 -2.66 9.43
CA PRO A 55 0.81 -2.40 9.21
C PRO A 55 1.37 -3.35 8.14
N ARG A 56 1.59 -2.84 6.92
CA ARG A 56 2.08 -3.66 5.79
C ARG A 56 3.56 -3.44 5.51
N PRO A 57 4.35 -4.53 5.31
CA PRO A 57 5.76 -4.42 4.96
C PRO A 57 5.95 -3.79 3.58
N LEU A 58 6.87 -2.84 3.48
CA LEU A 58 7.26 -2.23 2.22
C LEU A 58 8.38 -3.02 1.56
N TYR A 59 8.26 -3.17 0.23
CA TYR A 59 9.30 -3.73 -0.61
C TYR A 59 9.47 -2.85 -1.83
N LEU A 60 10.71 -2.45 -2.12
CA LEU A 60 11.11 -1.92 -3.41
C LEU A 60 10.97 -3.00 -4.49
N ASN A 61 10.78 -2.55 -5.72
CA ASN A 61 10.84 -3.33 -6.96
C ASN A 61 11.76 -2.59 -7.95
N ARG A 62 11.95 -3.16 -9.14
CA ARG A 62 12.80 -2.57 -10.19
C ARG A 62 12.39 -1.13 -10.54
N GLN A 63 11.09 -0.88 -10.66
CA GLN A 63 10.53 0.42 -11.01
C GLN A 63 10.86 1.49 -9.96
N ALA A 64 10.55 1.23 -8.69
CA ALA A 64 10.84 2.16 -7.60
C ALA A 64 12.35 2.41 -7.43
N ILE A 65 13.18 1.39 -7.64
CA ILE A 65 14.65 1.54 -7.62
C ILE A 65 15.11 2.48 -8.75
N LEU A 66 14.68 2.25 -9.99
CA LEU A 66 15.05 3.10 -11.14
C LEU A 66 14.65 4.57 -10.91
N LEU A 67 13.46 4.82 -10.36
CA LEU A 67 13.01 6.18 -10.05
C LEU A 67 13.77 6.80 -8.86
N LEU A 68 14.18 6.01 -7.86
CA LEU A 68 15.05 6.49 -6.78
C LEU A 68 16.47 6.80 -7.30
N SER A 69 17.07 5.97 -8.15
CA SER A 69 18.36 6.26 -8.81
C SER A 69 18.28 7.53 -9.66
N TYR A 70 17.18 7.74 -10.40
CA TYR A 70 16.93 9.00 -11.11
C TYR A 70 16.83 10.22 -10.18
N ARG A 71 16.35 10.03 -8.95
CA ARG A 71 16.34 11.04 -7.88
C ARG A 71 17.70 11.17 -7.17
N GLN A 72 18.79 10.68 -7.78
CA GLN A 72 20.18 10.74 -7.31
C GLN A 72 20.46 9.94 -6.03
N ILE A 73 19.61 8.97 -5.67
CA ILE A 73 19.93 7.99 -4.62
C ILE A 73 21.03 7.05 -5.14
N SER A 74 22.08 6.84 -4.35
CA SER A 74 23.19 5.95 -4.74
C SER A 74 22.73 4.51 -4.87
N ASP A 75 23.11 3.84 -5.97
CA ASP A 75 22.83 2.41 -6.16
C ASP A 75 23.44 1.54 -5.05
N THR A 76 24.51 2.02 -4.40
CA THR A 76 25.13 1.36 -3.23
C THR A 76 24.14 1.20 -2.07
N THR A 77 23.19 2.12 -1.88
CA THR A 77 22.15 2.01 -0.84
C THR A 77 21.27 0.79 -1.07
N PHE A 78 20.88 0.50 -2.31
CA PHE A 78 20.06 -0.69 -2.61
C PHE A 78 20.85 -1.98 -2.41
N LEU A 79 22.15 -1.99 -2.74
CA LEU A 79 23.03 -3.14 -2.50
C LEU A 79 23.22 -3.41 -0.99
N ILE A 80 23.38 -2.36 -0.18
CA ILE A 80 23.46 -2.46 1.29
C ILE A 80 22.14 -3.03 1.85
N LEU A 81 20.99 -2.50 1.43
CA LEU A 81 19.67 -3.01 1.83
C LEU A 81 19.46 -4.47 1.42
N GLN A 82 19.85 -4.84 0.20
CA GLN A 82 19.81 -6.22 -0.28
C GLN A 82 20.69 -7.15 0.57
N GLN A 83 21.91 -6.71 0.92
CA GLN A 83 22.82 -7.48 1.77
C GLN A 83 22.27 -7.64 3.19
N GLN A 84 21.72 -6.57 3.79
CA GLN A 84 21.06 -6.62 5.09
C GLN A 84 19.89 -7.62 5.10
N ASN A 85 19.03 -7.57 4.07
CA ASN A 85 17.93 -8.54 3.92
C ASN A 85 18.44 -9.99 3.86
N HIS A 86 19.55 -10.25 3.14
CA HIS A 86 20.15 -11.58 3.06
C HIS A 86 20.72 -12.03 4.41
N LEU A 87 21.40 -11.13 5.14
CA LEU A 87 21.89 -11.39 6.50
C LEU A 87 20.74 -11.70 7.47
N ASP A 88 19.57 -11.08 7.32
CA ASP A 88 18.39 -11.38 8.14
C ASP A 88 17.83 -12.79 7.88
N LEU A 89 17.86 -13.28 6.63
CA LEU A 89 17.53 -14.68 6.32
C LEU A 89 18.54 -15.65 6.94
N ILE A 90 19.83 -15.32 6.94
CA ILE A 90 20.87 -16.13 7.59
C ILE A 90 20.67 -16.12 9.13
N ARG A 91 20.39 -14.96 9.73
CA ARG A 91 20.09 -14.84 11.17
C ARG A 91 18.87 -15.68 11.54
N ALA A 92 17.81 -15.66 10.73
CA ALA A 92 16.63 -16.49 10.95
C ALA A 92 16.97 -17.99 10.96
N LEU A 93 17.86 -18.47 10.09
CA LEU A 93 18.33 -19.87 10.09
C LEU A 93 19.20 -20.26 11.30
N LEU A 94 19.66 -19.30 12.11
CA LEU A 94 20.59 -19.52 13.23
C LEU A 94 20.01 -19.15 14.60
N ARG A 95 18.96 -18.34 14.66
CA ARG A 95 18.40 -17.77 15.89
C ARG A 95 16.89 -17.95 15.93
N ASN A 96 16.40 -18.60 16.99
CA ASN A 96 14.98 -18.92 17.12
C ASN A 96 14.07 -17.68 17.07
N SER A 97 14.48 -16.58 17.71
CA SER A 97 13.73 -15.32 17.72
C SER A 97 13.68 -14.61 16.35
N ASP A 98 14.61 -14.90 15.44
CA ASP A 98 14.61 -14.36 14.08
C ASP A 98 13.89 -15.31 13.11
N ALA A 99 13.96 -16.63 13.35
CA ALA A 99 13.13 -17.64 12.70
C ALA A 99 11.63 -17.37 12.91
N GLU A 100 11.23 -17.16 14.17
CA GLU A 100 9.86 -16.84 14.58
C GLU A 100 9.31 -15.62 13.85
N LYS A 101 10.07 -14.50 13.83
CA LYS A 101 9.68 -13.27 13.10
C LYS A 101 9.48 -13.52 11.61
N LEU A 102 10.37 -14.28 10.97
CA LEU A 102 10.29 -14.57 9.55
C LEU A 102 9.10 -15.47 9.22
N ILE A 103 8.88 -16.50 10.02
CA ILE A 103 7.75 -17.44 9.90
C ILE A 103 6.42 -16.69 10.06
N LEU A 104 6.25 -15.92 11.14
CA LEU A 104 5.02 -15.16 11.41
C LEU A 104 4.74 -14.05 10.38
N GLU A 105 5.76 -13.59 9.65
CA GLU A 105 5.56 -12.68 8.53
C GLU A 105 5.17 -13.39 7.23
N LYS A 106 5.82 -14.52 6.92
CA LYS A 106 5.70 -15.18 5.62
C LYS A 106 4.53 -16.16 5.55
N ILE A 107 4.07 -16.66 6.69
CA ILE A 107 3.05 -17.70 6.79
C ILE A 107 1.73 -17.08 7.29
N PRO A 108 0.58 -17.38 6.67
CA PRO A 108 -0.70 -16.80 7.07
C PRO A 108 -1.11 -17.12 8.51
N SER A 109 -1.75 -16.15 9.18
CA SER A 109 -2.24 -16.28 10.56
C SER A 109 -3.39 -17.28 10.76
N TRP A 110 -4.00 -17.79 9.68
CA TRP A 110 -4.94 -18.91 9.75
C TRP A 110 -4.22 -20.27 9.80
N PHE A 111 -2.96 -20.34 9.37
CA PHE A 111 -2.13 -21.54 9.41
C PHE A 111 -1.31 -21.61 10.71
N LEU A 112 -0.83 -20.47 11.20
CA LEU A 112 -0.16 -20.36 12.50
C LEU A 112 -1.06 -19.65 13.50
N HIS A 113 -1.59 -20.42 14.46
CA HIS A 113 -2.40 -19.85 15.54
C HIS A 113 -1.55 -18.90 16.40
N ARG A 114 -2.17 -17.83 16.91
CA ARG A 114 -1.46 -16.80 17.72
C ARG A 114 -0.81 -17.36 18.99
N ASP A 115 -1.26 -18.52 19.45
CA ASP A 115 -0.74 -19.20 20.65
C ASP A 115 0.61 -19.92 20.40
N ILE A 116 1.15 -19.89 19.17
CA ILE A 116 2.45 -20.49 18.87
C ILE A 116 3.59 -19.88 19.70
N HIS A 117 3.45 -18.60 20.09
CA HIS A 117 4.33 -17.91 21.04
C HIS A 117 4.34 -18.55 22.45
N ILE A 118 3.24 -19.22 22.84
CA ILE A 118 3.06 -19.84 24.15
C ILE A 118 3.71 -21.23 24.19
N ALA A 119 3.83 -21.89 23.03
CA ALA A 119 4.30 -23.27 22.91
C ALA A 119 5.84 -23.45 23.00
N ASN A 120 6.61 -22.37 23.20
CA ASN A 120 8.08 -22.37 23.35
C ASN A 120 8.81 -23.23 22.28
N ILE A 121 8.39 -23.10 21.03
CA ILE A 121 8.86 -23.92 19.92
C ILE A 121 10.25 -23.46 19.45
N ASP A 122 11.17 -24.41 19.25
CA ASP A 122 12.43 -24.15 18.54
C ASP A 122 12.20 -24.31 17.03
N PHE A 123 11.86 -23.21 16.37
CA PHE A 123 11.64 -23.09 14.93
C PHE A 123 12.88 -23.43 14.07
N VAL A 124 14.08 -23.49 14.67
CA VAL A 124 15.33 -23.82 13.97
C VAL A 124 15.64 -25.31 14.08
N ARG A 125 15.28 -25.96 15.20
CA ARG A 125 15.57 -27.39 15.45
C ARG A 125 14.41 -28.33 15.14
N GLU A 126 13.18 -27.92 15.41
CA GLU A 126 12.00 -28.76 15.17
C GLU A 126 11.85 -29.02 13.65
N PRO A 127 11.80 -30.29 13.19
CA PRO A 127 11.84 -30.62 11.76
C PRO A 127 10.80 -29.92 10.88
N PHE A 128 9.54 -29.81 11.31
CA PHE A 128 8.47 -29.20 10.52
C PHE A 128 8.68 -27.68 10.38
N PHE A 129 8.92 -26.96 11.48
CA PHE A 129 9.17 -25.53 11.47
C PHE A 129 10.50 -25.17 10.79
N ARG A 130 11.53 -26.01 10.93
CA ARG A 130 12.78 -25.87 10.19
C ARG A 130 12.56 -25.98 8.68
N GLN A 131 11.73 -26.93 8.23
CA GLN A 131 11.40 -27.06 6.81
C GLN A 131 10.54 -25.87 6.31
N LEU A 132 9.64 -25.36 7.14
CA LEU A 132 8.85 -24.15 6.86
C LEU A 132 9.75 -22.91 6.75
N LEU A 133 10.71 -22.76 7.65
CA LEU A 133 11.72 -21.70 7.69
C LEU A 133 12.60 -21.71 6.43
N ILE A 134 13.15 -22.87 6.07
CA ILE A 134 13.93 -23.05 4.84
C ILE A 134 13.09 -22.66 3.61
N SER A 135 11.82 -23.05 3.58
CA SER A 135 10.90 -22.71 2.49
C SER A 135 10.63 -21.20 2.41
N ALA A 136 10.46 -20.52 3.54
CA ALA A 136 10.30 -19.07 3.63
C ALA A 136 11.57 -18.30 3.18
N CYS A 137 12.76 -18.80 3.54
CA CYS A 137 14.04 -18.27 3.05
C CYS A 137 14.18 -18.46 1.53
N LEU A 138 13.93 -19.68 1.01
CA LEU A 138 13.98 -19.96 -0.43
C LEU A 138 13.00 -19.10 -1.23
N GLN A 139 11.76 -18.92 -0.74
CA GLN A 139 10.80 -18.03 -1.39
C GLN A 139 11.25 -16.57 -1.38
N SER A 140 11.81 -16.09 -0.27
CA SER A 140 12.32 -14.72 -0.16
C SER A 140 13.50 -14.47 -1.13
N THR A 141 14.41 -15.43 -1.27
CA THR A 141 15.48 -15.38 -2.27
C THR A 141 14.95 -15.42 -3.71
N ARG A 142 13.92 -16.24 -4.00
CA ARG A 142 13.26 -16.26 -5.32
C ARG A 142 12.58 -14.93 -5.64
N ASP A 143 11.84 -14.34 -4.70
CA ASP A 143 11.22 -13.03 -4.86
C ASP A 143 12.27 -11.94 -5.15
N LEU A 144 13.42 -11.99 -4.48
CA LEU A 144 14.53 -11.08 -4.73
C LEU A 144 15.10 -11.25 -6.16
N LEU A 145 15.38 -12.48 -6.59
CA LEU A 145 15.93 -12.74 -7.93
C LEU A 145 14.93 -12.39 -9.06
N GLN A 146 13.69 -12.85 -8.94
CA GLN A 146 12.70 -12.73 -10.01
C GLN A 146 12.05 -11.34 -10.09
N ARG A 147 11.89 -10.65 -8.95
CA ARG A 147 11.11 -9.41 -8.84
C ARG A 147 11.89 -8.23 -8.26
N THR A 148 13.16 -8.42 -7.90
CA THR A 148 14.01 -7.43 -7.20
C THR A 148 13.32 -6.91 -5.94
N ARG A 149 12.70 -7.82 -5.18
CA ARG A 149 11.86 -7.52 -4.02
C ARG A 149 12.69 -7.19 -2.77
N ILE A 150 13.39 -6.07 -2.78
CA ILE A 150 14.21 -5.60 -1.64
C ILE A 150 13.30 -5.00 -0.57
N ARG A 151 13.40 -5.49 0.66
CA ARG A 151 12.62 -5.05 1.81
C ARG A 151 13.22 -3.81 2.46
N ILE A 152 12.38 -2.85 2.81
CA ILE A 152 12.73 -1.73 3.70
C ILE A 152 12.43 -2.10 5.16
N PRO A 153 13.29 -1.74 6.14
CA PRO A 153 13.05 -1.98 7.57
C PRO A 153 11.69 -1.43 8.04
N ARG A 154 11.00 -2.16 8.93
CA ARG A 154 9.61 -1.85 9.37
C ARG A 154 9.50 -0.52 10.14
N ASP A 155 10.61 -0.02 10.64
CA ASP A 155 10.82 1.24 11.34
C ASP A 155 11.21 2.39 10.38
N GLN A 156 11.37 2.11 9.08
CA GLN A 156 11.92 3.03 8.07
C GLN A 156 11.10 3.10 6.77
N GLY A 157 10.11 2.23 6.59
CA GLY A 157 9.13 2.35 5.50
C GLY A 157 8.00 1.33 5.61
N ARG A 158 6.79 1.69 5.15
CA ARG A 158 5.60 0.83 5.16
C ARG A 158 4.69 1.11 3.97
N ASN A 159 3.94 0.09 3.55
CA ASN A 159 2.80 0.29 2.68
C ASN A 159 1.61 0.75 3.52
N MET A 160 0.95 1.84 3.11
CA MET A 160 -0.17 2.43 3.84
C MET A 160 -1.37 2.68 2.93
N MET A 161 -2.58 2.46 3.43
CA MET A 161 -3.81 2.82 2.73
C MET A 161 -3.97 4.35 2.73
N GLY A 162 -4.26 4.94 1.58
CA GLY A 162 -4.52 6.37 1.48
C GLY A 162 -5.91 6.75 1.98
N ILE A 163 -6.00 7.82 2.76
CA ILE A 163 -7.27 8.46 3.16
C ILE A 163 -7.17 9.99 3.06
N ASN A 164 -8.33 10.65 3.07
CA ASN A 164 -8.44 12.08 2.86
C ASN A 164 -9.12 12.78 4.06
N LYS A 165 -8.43 13.72 4.71
CA LYS A 165 -9.02 14.58 5.77
C LYS A 165 -8.53 16.02 5.70
N LYS A 166 -9.27 16.92 6.34
CA LYS A 166 -8.83 18.29 6.61
C LYS A 166 -7.74 18.23 7.70
N GLN A 167 -6.59 18.84 7.42
CA GLN A 167 -5.39 18.89 8.28
C GLN A 167 -4.78 17.51 8.58
N THR A 168 -3.57 17.25 8.08
CA THR A 168 -2.90 15.95 8.10
C THR A 168 -1.44 16.00 8.51
N GLU A 169 -1.05 15.24 9.53
CA GLU A 169 0.30 15.26 10.08
C GLU A 169 0.55 14.04 11.00
N ILE A 170 1.48 13.13 10.66
CA ILE A 170 2.24 12.24 11.59
C ILE A 170 3.68 12.07 11.04
N LEU A 171 4.71 12.08 11.93
CA LEU A 171 6.18 12.20 11.69
C LEU A 171 6.73 13.65 11.64
N ASN A 172 6.88 14.30 12.80
CA ASN A 172 7.41 15.67 12.97
C ASN A 172 8.59 16.05 12.04
N ASN A 173 8.34 16.99 11.12
CA ASN A 173 9.27 17.63 10.18
C ASN A 173 10.21 16.66 9.43
N ARG A 174 9.77 15.42 9.18
CA ARG A 174 10.57 14.42 8.46
C ARG A 174 10.25 14.43 6.99
N GLN A 175 11.27 14.50 6.14
CA GLN A 175 11.12 14.24 4.71
C GLN A 175 10.81 12.75 4.50
N VAL A 176 9.78 12.46 3.70
CA VAL A 176 9.34 11.11 3.34
C VAL A 176 9.18 11.01 1.83
N VAL A 177 9.58 9.88 1.25
CA VAL A 177 9.33 9.55 -0.15
C VAL A 177 8.06 8.73 -0.24
N ILE A 178 7.16 9.13 -1.13
CA ILE A 178 5.88 8.47 -1.37
C ILE A 178 5.79 8.13 -2.86
N THR A 179 5.38 6.89 -3.15
CA THR A 179 5.00 6.44 -4.50
C THR A 179 3.89 5.39 -4.43
N LYS A 180 3.35 4.99 -5.58
CA LYS A 180 2.39 3.88 -5.74
C LYS A 180 2.99 2.87 -6.71
N ASN A 181 2.57 1.61 -6.61
CA ASN A 181 2.88 0.62 -7.65
C ASN A 181 1.66 0.40 -8.56
N PRO A 182 1.85 0.31 -9.89
CA PRO A 182 3.12 0.53 -10.60
C PRO A 182 3.45 2.02 -10.74
N CYS A 183 4.76 2.35 -10.73
CA CYS A 183 5.29 3.68 -11.02
C CYS A 183 6.22 3.62 -12.24
N TYR A 184 6.19 4.65 -13.07
CA TYR A 184 6.98 4.70 -14.32
C TYR A 184 7.49 6.10 -14.66
N HIS A 185 6.74 7.15 -14.31
CA HIS A 185 7.14 8.52 -14.60
C HIS A 185 8.02 9.09 -13.45
N PRO A 186 9.03 9.93 -13.73
CA PRO A 186 9.80 10.61 -12.67
C PRO A 186 8.95 11.37 -11.64
N GLY A 187 7.78 11.85 -12.04
CA GLY A 187 6.81 12.51 -11.15
C GLY A 187 6.07 11.58 -10.18
N ASP A 188 6.08 10.26 -10.41
CA ASP A 188 5.37 9.24 -9.61
C ASP A 188 6.03 8.96 -8.26
N ILE A 189 7.28 9.37 -8.08
CA ILE A 189 7.99 9.29 -6.81
C ILE A 189 8.22 10.72 -6.30
N ARG A 190 7.67 11.00 -5.12
CA ARG A 190 7.57 12.37 -4.61
C ARG A 190 8.05 12.44 -3.17
N THR A 191 8.90 13.40 -2.90
CA THR A 191 9.32 13.77 -1.55
C THR A 191 8.27 14.72 -0.96
N PHE A 192 7.80 14.43 0.25
CA PHE A 192 6.88 15.26 1.02
C PHE A 192 7.44 15.51 2.42
N THR A 193 7.01 16.60 3.05
CA THR A 193 7.25 16.82 4.48
C THR A 193 6.10 16.25 5.29
N ALA A 194 6.39 15.39 6.25
CA ALA A 194 5.45 14.96 7.29
C ALA A 194 5.64 15.82 8.58
N VAL A 195 4.61 16.03 9.42
CA VAL A 195 4.69 16.74 10.75
C VAL A 195 3.84 15.99 11.84
N GLU A 196 3.21 16.53 12.91
CA GLU A 196 2.33 15.71 13.82
C GLU A 196 1.07 16.40 14.48
N TYR A 197 -0.14 16.21 13.90
CA TYR A 197 -1.41 16.79 14.37
C TYR A 197 -2.06 15.89 15.41
N SER A 198 -2.25 16.44 16.61
CA SER A 198 -2.87 15.75 17.74
C SER A 198 -4.27 15.19 17.42
N GLN A 199 -5.05 15.89 16.58
CA GLN A 199 -6.43 15.56 16.21
C GLN A 199 -6.53 14.30 15.33
N LEU A 200 -5.44 13.82 14.72
CA LEU A 200 -5.43 12.62 13.87
C LEU A 200 -4.74 11.42 14.52
N ARG A 201 -4.23 11.52 15.76
CA ARG A 201 -3.49 10.43 16.44
C ARG A 201 -4.30 9.13 16.63
N HIS A 202 -5.62 9.16 16.50
CA HIS A 202 -6.48 7.97 16.51
C HIS A 202 -6.46 7.18 15.18
N LEU A 203 -5.94 7.78 14.10
CA LEU A 203 -5.76 7.14 12.80
C LEU A 203 -4.39 6.43 12.74
N LYS A 204 -4.42 5.12 12.48
CA LYS A 204 -3.25 4.24 12.45
C LYS A 204 -3.21 3.44 11.16
N ASP A 205 -2.00 3.10 10.74
CA ASP A 205 -1.72 2.27 9.56
C ASP A 205 -2.36 2.77 8.25
N VAL A 206 -2.44 4.10 8.14
CA VAL A 206 -2.95 4.87 7.01
C VAL A 206 -2.05 6.07 6.75
N ILE A 207 -2.00 6.53 5.50
CA ILE A 207 -1.47 7.84 5.17
C ILE A 207 -2.64 8.80 4.89
N VAL A 208 -2.56 10.01 5.43
CA VAL A 208 -3.59 11.03 5.30
C VAL A 208 -3.04 12.16 4.45
N PHE A 209 -3.64 12.40 3.29
CA PHE A 209 -3.25 13.49 2.40
C PHE A 209 -4.05 14.76 2.67
N SER A 210 -3.40 15.92 2.50
CA SER A 210 -4.05 17.23 2.62
C SER A 210 -5.09 17.46 1.52
N GLN A 211 -6.14 18.20 1.86
CA GLN A 211 -7.15 18.73 0.91
C GLN A 211 -6.80 20.13 0.37
N GLN A 212 -5.62 20.64 0.70
CA GLN A 212 -5.14 21.96 0.30
C GLN A 212 -4.07 21.83 -0.80
N GLY A 213 -3.95 22.86 -1.63
CA GLY A 213 -3.09 22.88 -2.82
C GLY A 213 -3.91 22.80 -4.12
N ASP A 214 -3.25 23.05 -5.25
CA ASP A 214 -3.91 23.21 -6.55
C ASP A 214 -4.36 21.89 -7.17
N ARG A 215 -3.67 20.79 -6.84
CA ARG A 215 -3.94 19.42 -7.31
C ARG A 215 -3.87 18.44 -6.14
N PRO A 216 -4.77 17.43 -6.04
CA PRO A 216 -4.71 16.43 -4.98
C PRO A 216 -3.41 15.61 -5.09
N ALA A 217 -2.63 15.53 -4.01
CA ALA A 217 -1.36 14.79 -3.99
C ALA A 217 -1.42 13.32 -4.51
N PRO A 218 -2.49 12.54 -4.27
CA PRO A 218 -2.71 11.26 -4.95
C PRO A 218 -2.63 11.31 -6.49
N HIS A 219 -3.22 12.32 -7.11
CA HIS A 219 -3.27 12.44 -8.57
C HIS A 219 -1.88 12.71 -9.17
N ASP A 220 -0.93 13.19 -8.38
CA ASP A 220 0.47 13.36 -8.80
C ASP A 220 1.27 12.04 -8.80
N ILE A 221 0.76 11.01 -8.12
CA ILE A 221 1.45 9.74 -7.85
C ILE A 221 0.79 8.66 -8.71
N SER A 222 1.27 8.44 -9.93
CA SER A 222 0.74 7.41 -10.86
C SER A 222 -0.77 7.48 -11.10
N GLY A 223 -1.35 8.68 -11.08
CA GLY A 223 -2.79 8.91 -11.27
C GLY A 223 -3.67 8.27 -10.18
N SER A 224 -3.14 8.16 -8.96
CA SER A 224 -3.79 7.48 -7.84
C SER A 224 -5.03 8.23 -7.33
N ASP A 225 -6.02 7.48 -6.84
CA ASP A 225 -7.15 8.01 -6.08
C ASP A 225 -7.13 7.49 -4.62
N LEU A 226 -8.25 7.64 -3.91
CA LEU A 226 -8.40 7.20 -2.52
C LEU A 226 -9.58 6.24 -2.34
N ASP A 227 -9.83 5.38 -3.34
CA ASP A 227 -10.88 4.35 -3.32
C ASP A 227 -10.40 2.97 -2.85
N GLY A 228 -9.09 2.83 -2.65
CA GLY A 228 -8.43 1.59 -2.20
C GLY A 228 -6.91 1.57 -2.30
N ASP A 229 -6.31 2.58 -2.91
CA ASP A 229 -4.89 2.63 -3.22
C ASP A 229 -3.98 2.54 -1.98
N GLU A 230 -2.86 1.84 -2.16
CA GLU A 230 -1.79 1.71 -1.17
C GLU A 230 -0.50 2.36 -1.67
N TYR A 231 0.06 3.18 -0.79
CA TYR A 231 1.24 3.98 -1.05
C TYR A 231 2.45 3.36 -0.36
N LEU A 232 3.56 3.31 -1.09
CA LEU A 232 4.88 3.01 -0.57
C LEU A 232 5.39 4.28 0.13
N VAL A 233 5.34 4.30 1.47
CA VAL A 233 5.80 5.44 2.28
C VAL A 233 7.16 5.08 2.89
N ILE A 234 8.20 5.79 2.50
CA ILE A 234 9.60 5.53 2.86
C ILE A 234 10.16 6.73 3.61
N TRP A 235 10.78 6.49 4.75
CA TRP A 235 11.49 7.51 5.53
C TRP A 235 12.90 7.06 5.95
N HIS A 236 13.40 5.97 5.36
CA HIS A 236 14.79 5.52 5.39
C HIS A 236 15.70 6.65 4.91
N GLN A 237 16.64 7.09 5.74
CA GLN A 237 17.43 8.30 5.50
C GLN A 237 18.14 8.27 4.15
N ASP A 238 18.87 7.18 3.85
CA ASP A 238 19.64 7.03 2.61
C ASP A 238 18.77 6.81 1.34
N LEU A 239 17.44 6.78 1.46
CA LEU A 239 16.48 6.70 0.34
C LEU A 239 15.65 7.98 0.18
N VAL A 240 15.88 8.99 1.01
CA VAL A 240 15.23 10.30 0.91
C VAL A 240 16.21 11.28 0.24
N PRO A 241 15.93 11.79 -0.97
CA PRO A 241 16.86 12.69 -1.67
C PRO A 241 17.06 14.01 -0.92
N ASP A 242 18.30 14.49 -0.86
CA ASP A 242 18.64 15.82 -0.32
C ASP A 242 17.91 16.95 -1.07
N GLN A 243 17.66 16.77 -2.38
CA GLN A 243 16.90 17.70 -3.20
C GLN A 243 15.41 17.34 -3.23
N THR A 244 14.60 18.11 -2.51
CA THR A 244 13.13 17.94 -2.42
C THR A 244 12.36 18.35 -3.69
N ASN A 245 13.05 18.78 -4.75
CA ASN A 245 12.46 19.19 -6.03
C ASN A 245 11.79 18.00 -6.73
N ASN A 246 10.48 17.84 -6.53
CA ASN A 246 9.68 16.83 -7.23
C ASN A 246 9.60 17.16 -8.72
N ALA A 247 9.73 16.14 -9.57
CA ALA A 247 9.46 16.28 -10.99
C ALA A 247 7.98 16.61 -11.23
N GLN A 248 7.68 17.22 -12.37
CA GLN A 248 6.29 17.48 -12.76
C GLN A 248 5.50 16.16 -12.84
N PRO A 249 4.30 16.09 -12.27
CA PRO A 249 3.47 14.90 -12.35
C PRO A 249 2.99 14.70 -13.79
N TYR A 250 2.78 13.44 -14.18
CA TYR A 250 2.19 13.13 -15.47
C TYR A 250 0.66 13.31 -15.43
N GLU A 251 0.04 13.54 -16.58
CA GLU A 251 -1.42 13.63 -16.71
C GLU A 251 -2.00 12.26 -17.09
N TYR A 252 -2.51 11.56 -16.08
CA TYR A 252 -3.11 10.22 -16.22
C TYR A 252 -4.59 10.25 -16.62
N ASP A 253 -5.17 11.43 -16.82
CA ASP A 253 -6.59 11.58 -17.12
C ASP A 253 -6.97 10.90 -18.45
N SER A 254 -7.98 10.04 -18.40
CA SER A 254 -8.49 9.34 -19.57
C SER A 254 -9.13 10.33 -20.55
N LYS A 255 -8.51 10.52 -21.72
CA LYS A 255 -9.08 11.33 -22.83
C LYS A 255 -10.33 10.70 -23.47
N ILE A 256 -10.74 9.51 -23.02
CA ILE A 256 -11.95 8.82 -23.46
C ILE A 256 -13.13 9.34 -22.62
N PRO A 257 -14.21 9.84 -23.24
CA PRO A 257 -15.39 10.28 -22.49
C PRO A 257 -16.09 9.10 -21.82
N ASN A 258 -16.64 9.33 -20.63
CA ASN A 258 -17.50 8.36 -19.95
C ASN A 258 -18.69 7.98 -20.85
N ARG A 259 -18.97 6.67 -20.94
CA ARG A 259 -20.16 6.19 -21.67
C ARG A 259 -21.42 6.64 -20.97
N ASP A 260 -22.42 7.03 -21.75
CA ASP A 260 -23.76 7.25 -21.20
C ASP A 260 -24.45 5.90 -20.98
N CYS A 261 -24.54 5.48 -19.72
CA CYS A 261 -25.20 4.25 -19.29
C CYS A 261 -26.66 4.48 -18.85
N LYS A 262 -27.29 5.59 -19.25
CA LYS A 262 -28.73 5.87 -18.97
C LYS A 262 -29.66 5.01 -19.84
N GLY A 263 -29.74 3.73 -19.51
CA GLY A 263 -30.67 2.80 -20.14
C GLY A 263 -30.65 1.42 -19.50
N LEU A 264 -31.66 0.60 -19.82
CA LEU A 264 -31.63 -0.83 -19.51
C LEU A 264 -30.51 -1.49 -20.32
N VAL A 265 -29.54 -2.09 -19.63
CA VAL A 265 -28.41 -2.81 -20.23
C VAL A 265 -28.94 -3.99 -21.05
N LYS A 266 -28.62 -4.01 -22.35
CA LYS A 266 -29.00 -5.07 -23.28
C LYS A 266 -27.82 -6.03 -23.47
N ARG A 267 -28.13 -7.25 -23.92
CA ARG A 267 -27.10 -8.25 -24.28
C ARG A 267 -26.10 -7.74 -25.33
N LYS A 268 -26.52 -6.83 -26.23
CA LYS A 268 -25.63 -6.16 -27.19
C LYS A 268 -24.56 -5.31 -26.48
N ASP A 269 -24.93 -4.58 -25.44
CA ASP A 269 -24.03 -3.69 -24.71
C ASP A 269 -22.98 -4.50 -23.94
N ILE A 270 -23.39 -5.65 -23.37
CA ILE A 270 -22.49 -6.64 -22.75
C ILE A 270 -21.52 -7.20 -23.80
N ASN A 271 -22.01 -7.66 -24.95
CA ASN A 271 -21.17 -8.20 -26.02
C ASN A 271 -20.14 -7.17 -26.51
N ASN A 272 -20.58 -5.92 -26.76
CA ASN A 272 -19.70 -4.83 -27.16
C ASN A 272 -18.62 -4.57 -26.11
N THR A 273 -18.99 -4.50 -24.83
CA THR A 273 -18.05 -4.27 -23.72
C THR A 273 -17.00 -5.38 -23.64
N ILE A 274 -17.38 -6.65 -23.87
CA ILE A 274 -16.43 -7.78 -23.90
C ILE A 274 -15.45 -7.66 -25.08
N LEU A 275 -15.93 -7.29 -26.28
CA LEU A 275 -15.08 -7.09 -27.45
C LEU A 275 -14.08 -5.94 -27.23
N GLU A 276 -14.55 -4.81 -26.72
CA GLU A 276 -13.71 -3.64 -26.47
C GLU A 276 -12.66 -3.91 -25.38
N ILE A 277 -12.99 -4.68 -24.32
CA ILE A 277 -12.00 -5.13 -23.33
C ILE A 277 -10.93 -6.01 -23.99
N ALA A 278 -11.32 -6.95 -24.86
CA ALA A 278 -10.39 -7.83 -25.56
C ALA A 278 -9.48 -7.08 -26.55
N GLU A 279 -9.98 -6.02 -27.20
CA GLU A 279 -9.19 -5.12 -28.05
C GLU A 279 -8.25 -4.22 -27.22
N GLN A 280 -8.71 -3.72 -26.07
CA GLN A 280 -7.99 -2.76 -25.23
C GLN A 280 -7.02 -3.40 -24.22
N ASP A 281 -6.98 -4.74 -24.09
CA ASP A 281 -6.00 -5.44 -23.26
C ASP A 281 -4.60 -5.41 -23.91
N CYS A 282 -4.00 -4.22 -23.84
CA CYS A 282 -2.69 -3.86 -24.36
C CYS A 282 -1.81 -3.19 -23.29
N LEU A 283 -2.30 -3.02 -22.06
CA LEU A 283 -1.60 -2.37 -20.95
C LEU A 283 -0.25 -3.02 -20.59
N GLY A 284 -0.08 -4.31 -20.90
CA GLY A 284 1.16 -5.06 -20.70
C GLY A 284 1.97 -5.36 -21.98
N LYS A 285 1.69 -4.70 -23.12
CA LYS A 285 2.37 -4.93 -24.40
C LYS A 285 3.57 -3.98 -24.66
N LEU A 286 4.06 -3.29 -23.63
CA LEU A 286 5.21 -2.37 -23.64
C LEU A 286 6.31 -2.87 -22.71
#